data_AF-A0A921LC04-F1
#
_entry.id   AF-A0A921LC04-F1
#
_cell.length_a   1.000
_cell.length_b   1.000
_cell.length_c   1.000
_cell.angle_alpha   90.00
_cell.angle_beta   90.00
_cell.angle_gamma   90.00
#
_symmetry.space_group_name_H-M   'P 1'
#
loop_
_entity.id
_entity.type
_entity.pdbx_description
1 polymer ?
#
loop_
_entity_poly.entity_id
_entity_poly.type
_entity_poly.pdbx_seq_one_letter_code
_entity_poly.pdbx_strand_id
1 'polypeptide(L)'
;FWYWCTDQHIVQRVLGQQKGESDDVVMKRARRGSIAAGYFKILPVFMFLIPGMVAVALAQNPDSGIVMDLANQHDTDGAFAMMVKNILPAGVKGLVTIGFICALVTSLAAFFNSCATLFTEDFYKPMRQGKSEAHYVFVGRVATVVVVLLGLAWLPIMMNMDNLYSYLQDIQSLLAPAMVAVFTLGIFSKKITPKAGEWGLIGGFLIGMLRLVTNVITKSGNAVMEGSFWEATSWFWQTNWLIFEIWLLVFLIVLMVVVSCFTPKPSAQQIEAITFTGSYKKLIRKSWNKWDVIASLGVVLLCALFYAYFW
;
A
#
# COMPACT_ATOMS: atom_id res chain seq x y z
N PHE A 1 4.25 -7.72 -0.75
CA PHE A 1 5.62 -7.20 -0.60
C PHE A 1 5.63 -5.68 -0.58
N TRP A 2 5.20 -5.02 -1.67
CA TRP A 2 5.14 -3.55 -1.80
C TRP A 2 4.62 -2.83 -0.54
N TYR A 3 3.36 -3.09 -0.18
CA TYR A 3 2.72 -2.39 0.95
C TYR A 3 3.48 -2.53 2.28
N TRP A 4 4.00 -3.71 2.61
CA TRP A 4 4.62 -3.96 3.93
C TRP A 4 6.11 -3.68 4.00
N CYS A 5 6.82 -3.77 2.87
CA CYS A 5 8.29 -3.75 2.84
C CYS A 5 8.85 -2.52 2.13
N THR A 6 8.04 -1.79 1.35
CA THR A 6 8.50 -0.61 0.61
C THR A 6 7.74 0.66 0.95
N ASP A 7 6.60 0.57 1.64
CA ASP A 7 5.87 1.75 2.11
C ASP A 7 6.64 2.47 3.22
N GLN A 8 6.97 3.73 2.96
CA GLN A 8 7.83 4.54 3.81
C GLN A 8 7.25 4.75 5.21
N HIS A 9 5.94 4.94 5.34
CA HIS A 9 5.29 5.16 6.64
C HIS A 9 5.43 3.95 7.56
N ILE A 10 5.34 2.74 6.99
CA ILE A 10 5.44 1.49 7.74
C ILE A 10 6.91 1.18 8.03
N VAL A 11 7.77 1.26 7.02
CA VAL A 11 9.19 0.90 7.14
C VAL A 11 9.91 1.82 8.14
N GLN A 12 9.65 3.13 8.11
CA GLN A 12 10.26 4.08 9.05
C GLN A 12 9.94 3.75 10.51
N ARG A 13 8.71 3.30 10.81
CA ARG A 13 8.32 2.91 12.17
C ARG A 13 9.05 1.64 12.63
N VAL A 14 9.24 0.69 11.72
CA VAL A 14 9.92 -0.58 11.99
C VAL A 14 11.43 -0.37 12.19
N LEU A 15 12.03 0.54 11.42
CA LEU A 15 13.47 0.85 11.46
C LEU A 15 13.82 1.97 12.44
N GLY A 16 12.87 2.45 13.25
CA GLY A 16 13.10 3.47 14.26
C GLY A 16 14.23 3.05 15.22
N GLN A 17 15.30 3.85 15.24
CA GLN A 17 16.52 3.62 16.00
C GLN A 17 16.73 4.74 17.02
N GLN A 18 17.25 4.39 18.21
CA GLN A 18 17.76 5.37 19.17
C GLN A 18 19.25 5.67 18.94
N LYS A 19 19.71 6.88 19.29
CA LYS A 19 21.12 7.25 19.14
C LYS A 19 22.01 6.29 19.94
N GLY A 20 22.94 5.61 19.26
CA GLY A 20 23.85 4.63 19.85
C GLY A 20 23.32 3.19 19.94
N GLU A 21 22.08 2.95 19.50
CA GLU A 21 21.52 1.59 19.39
C GLU A 21 22.14 0.86 18.18
N SER A 22 22.51 -0.41 18.36
CA SER A 22 23.14 -1.21 17.31
C SER A 22 22.12 -1.84 16.36
N ASP A 23 22.48 -2.01 15.09
CA ASP A 23 21.62 -2.56 14.04
C ASP A 23 21.05 -3.95 14.37
N ASP A 24 21.79 -4.77 15.13
CA ASP A 24 21.31 -6.10 15.51
C ASP A 24 20.15 -6.05 16.51
N VAL A 25 20.11 -5.03 17.38
CA VAL A 25 19.01 -4.80 18.33
C VAL A 25 17.79 -4.31 17.57
N VAL A 26 17.97 -3.32 16.69
CA VAL A 26 16.90 -2.79 15.84
C VAL A 26 16.27 -3.91 15.01
N MET A 27 17.08 -4.75 14.37
CA MET A 27 16.56 -5.86 13.57
C MET A 27 15.84 -6.94 14.38
N LYS A 28 16.28 -7.26 15.60
CA LYS A 28 15.55 -8.19 16.49
C LYS A 28 14.18 -7.62 16.84
N ARG A 29 14.10 -6.33 17.20
CA ARG A 29 12.84 -5.63 17.51
C ARG A 29 11.93 -5.59 16.29
N ALA A 30 12.45 -5.18 15.13
CA ALA A 30 11.74 -5.14 13.86
C ALA A 30 11.14 -6.50 13.49
N ARG A 31 11.92 -7.58 13.62
CA ARG A 31 11.48 -8.95 13.32
C ARG A 31 10.35 -9.40 14.23
N ARG A 32 10.50 -9.25 15.54
CA ARG A 32 9.47 -9.65 16.53
C ARG A 32 8.21 -8.81 16.38
N GLY A 33 8.34 -7.51 16.15
CA GLY A 33 7.24 -6.63 15.83
C GLY A 33 6.49 -7.07 14.57
N SER A 34 7.22 -7.46 13.52
CA SER A 34 6.62 -7.98 12.28
C SER A 34 5.88 -9.32 12.48
N ILE A 35 6.42 -10.22 13.31
CA ILE A 35 5.76 -11.48 13.66
C ILE A 35 4.47 -11.21 14.44
N ALA A 36 4.52 -10.34 15.46
CA ALA A 36 3.35 -9.95 16.24
C ALA A 36 2.28 -9.29 15.35
N ALA A 37 2.69 -8.40 14.44
CA ALA A 37 1.81 -7.81 13.45
C ALA A 37 1.15 -8.87 12.55
N GLY A 38 1.88 -9.94 12.19
CA GLY A 38 1.34 -11.09 11.48
C GLY A 38 0.15 -11.75 12.19
N TYR A 39 0.27 -11.99 13.51
CA TYR A 39 -0.84 -12.50 14.31
C TYR A 39 -2.02 -11.52 14.35
N PHE A 40 -1.76 -10.23 14.58
CA PHE A 40 -2.83 -9.23 14.60
C PHE A 40 -3.51 -9.02 13.24
N LYS A 41 -2.86 -9.38 12.13
CA LYS A 41 -3.45 -9.28 10.79
C LYS A 41 -4.50 -10.32 10.44
N ILE A 42 -4.69 -11.33 11.29
CA ILE A 42 -5.84 -12.22 11.18
C ILE A 42 -7.11 -11.51 11.68
N LEU A 43 -7.00 -10.58 12.64
CA LEU A 43 -8.16 -9.91 13.26
C LEU A 43 -9.02 -9.06 12.30
N PRO A 44 -8.47 -8.26 11.36
CA PRO A 44 -9.26 -7.44 10.43
C PRO A 44 -10.36 -8.19 9.69
N VAL A 45 -10.17 -9.47 9.36
CA VAL A 45 -11.21 -10.30 8.74
C VAL A 45 -12.45 -10.36 9.65
N PHE A 46 -12.25 -10.62 10.93
CA PHE A 46 -13.34 -10.64 11.91
C PHE A 46 -13.87 -9.24 12.25
N MET A 47 -12.99 -8.24 12.34
CA MET A 47 -13.37 -6.90 12.76
C MET A 47 -14.06 -6.07 11.67
N PHE A 48 -13.84 -6.37 10.39
CA PHE A 48 -14.41 -5.59 9.29
C PHE A 48 -15.43 -6.38 8.47
N LEU A 49 -15.19 -7.66 8.14
CA LEU A 49 -16.13 -8.42 7.32
C LEU A 49 -17.37 -8.85 8.11
N ILE A 50 -17.21 -9.33 9.35
CA ILE A 50 -18.36 -9.78 10.15
C ILE A 50 -19.35 -8.64 10.40
N PRO A 51 -18.93 -7.43 10.81
CA PRO A 51 -19.88 -6.33 10.92
C PRO A 51 -20.59 -6.04 9.60
N GLY A 52 -19.88 -6.06 8.46
CA GLY A 52 -20.53 -5.90 7.14
C GLY A 52 -21.61 -6.95 6.89
N MET A 53 -21.32 -8.23 7.16
CA MET A 53 -22.30 -9.33 7.01
C MET A 53 -23.49 -9.16 7.96
N VAL A 54 -23.26 -8.73 9.20
CA VAL A 54 -24.32 -8.45 10.18
C VAL A 54 -25.19 -7.27 9.72
N ALA A 55 -24.60 -6.21 9.15
CA ALA A 55 -25.33 -5.07 8.61
C ALA A 55 -26.31 -5.52 7.51
N VAL A 56 -25.85 -6.39 6.59
CA VAL A 56 -26.69 -6.95 5.52
C VAL A 56 -27.81 -7.81 6.08
N ALA A 57 -27.51 -8.69 7.03
CA ALA A 57 -28.53 -9.54 7.67
C ALA A 57 -29.59 -8.71 8.42
N LEU A 58 -29.19 -7.62 9.06
CA LEU A 58 -30.11 -6.70 9.73
C LEU A 58 -30.94 -5.89 8.73
N ALA A 59 -30.36 -5.47 7.60
CA ALA A 59 -31.10 -4.77 6.55
C ALA A 59 -32.22 -5.62 5.93
N GLN A 60 -32.11 -6.96 6.00
CA GLN A 60 -33.17 -7.88 5.59
C GLN A 60 -34.32 -7.98 6.61
N ASN A 61 -34.09 -7.55 7.85
CA ASN A 61 -35.11 -7.53 8.90
C ASN A 61 -35.76 -6.12 8.97
N PRO A 62 -37.07 -5.99 8.63
CA PRO A 62 -37.77 -4.70 8.63
C PRO A 62 -37.77 -4.00 10.00
N ASP A 63 -37.67 -4.75 11.08
CA ASP A 63 -37.73 -4.22 12.46
C ASP A 63 -36.38 -3.68 12.95
N SER A 64 -35.29 -3.87 12.20
CA SER A 64 -33.95 -3.45 12.61
C SER A 64 -33.72 -1.93 12.51
N GLY A 65 -34.55 -1.22 11.74
CA GLY A 65 -34.38 0.20 11.43
C GLY A 65 -33.15 0.50 10.54
N ILE A 66 -32.53 -0.54 9.96
CA ILE A 66 -31.41 -0.43 9.02
C ILE A 66 -31.98 -0.64 7.61
N VAL A 67 -31.79 0.35 6.73
CA VAL A 67 -32.14 0.25 5.31
C VAL A 67 -30.85 0.38 4.53
N MET A 68 -30.58 -0.61 3.68
CA MET A 68 -29.33 -0.71 2.93
C MET A 68 -29.64 -1.25 1.55
N ASP A 69 -29.29 -0.49 0.51
CA ASP A 69 -29.31 -0.99 -0.86
C ASP A 69 -27.93 -1.54 -1.22
N LEU A 70 -27.83 -2.85 -1.47
CA LEU A 70 -26.59 -3.50 -1.87
C LEU A 70 -26.09 -3.03 -3.25
N ALA A 71 -26.98 -2.48 -4.08
CA ALA A 71 -26.60 -1.85 -5.35
C ALA A 71 -26.06 -0.42 -5.15
N ASN A 72 -26.31 0.20 -4.01
CA ASN A 72 -25.80 1.51 -3.66
C ASN A 72 -24.46 1.37 -2.90
N GLN A 73 -23.37 1.69 -3.59
CA GLN A 73 -22.02 1.53 -3.04
C GLN A 73 -21.79 2.41 -1.80
N HIS A 74 -22.43 3.58 -1.72
CA HIS A 74 -22.36 4.44 -0.54
C HIS A 74 -22.95 3.78 0.71
N ASP A 75 -23.98 2.95 0.53
CA ASP A 75 -24.57 2.20 1.64
C ASP A 75 -23.62 1.09 2.08
N THR A 76 -22.97 0.39 1.13
CA THR A 76 -21.97 -0.64 1.42
C THR A 76 -20.73 -0.12 2.15
N ASP A 77 -20.20 1.03 1.74
CA ASP A 77 -19.08 1.68 2.43
C ASP A 77 -19.50 2.25 3.80
N GLY A 78 -20.76 2.68 3.92
CA GLY A 78 -21.37 3.22 5.13
C GLY A 78 -21.83 2.19 6.17
N ALA A 79 -21.74 0.89 5.87
CA ALA A 79 -22.33 -0.19 6.69
C ALA A 79 -21.94 -0.12 8.17
N PHE A 80 -20.65 0.07 8.45
CA PHE A 80 -20.14 0.16 9.82
C PHE A 80 -20.71 1.38 10.57
N ALA A 81 -20.71 2.55 9.93
CA ALA A 81 -21.24 3.77 10.53
C ALA A 81 -22.75 3.66 10.79
N MET A 82 -23.48 3.00 9.90
CA MET A 82 -24.91 2.75 10.05
C MET A 82 -25.22 1.87 11.26
N MET A 83 -24.45 0.79 11.45
CA MET A 83 -24.57 -0.06 12.65
C MET A 83 -24.25 0.68 13.94
N VAL A 84 -23.18 1.48 13.96
CA VAL A 84 -22.83 2.32 15.12
C VAL A 84 -23.98 3.28 15.45
N LYS A 85 -24.57 3.90 14.44
CA LYS A 85 -25.68 4.85 14.60
C LYS A 85 -26.96 4.19 15.10
N ASN A 86 -27.34 3.02 14.58
CA ASN A 86 -28.68 2.45 14.79
C ASN A 86 -28.73 1.36 15.86
N ILE A 87 -27.62 0.65 16.13
CA ILE A 87 -27.60 -0.50 17.05
C ILE A 87 -27.07 -0.11 18.42
N LEU A 88 -26.02 0.72 18.49
CA LEU A 88 -25.34 0.96 19.75
C LEU A 88 -26.16 1.85 20.71
N PRO A 89 -26.16 1.53 22.01
CA PRO A 89 -26.85 2.35 23.00
C PRO A 89 -26.16 3.72 23.17
N ALA A 90 -26.91 4.67 23.74
CA ALA A 90 -26.35 5.96 24.14
C ALA A 90 -25.14 5.76 25.08
N GLY A 91 -24.15 6.66 25.00
CA GLY A 91 -22.86 6.49 25.67
C GLY A 91 -21.86 5.68 24.83
N VAL A 92 -22.13 4.39 24.59
CA VAL A 92 -21.23 3.52 23.78
C VAL A 92 -21.10 4.03 22.35
N LYS A 93 -22.21 4.47 21.75
CA LYS A 93 -22.24 5.12 20.44
C LYS A 93 -21.27 6.31 20.37
N GLY A 94 -21.25 7.15 21.41
CA GLY A 94 -20.37 8.31 21.50
C GLY A 94 -18.89 7.91 21.60
N LEU A 95 -18.58 6.92 22.45
CA LEU A 95 -17.22 6.39 22.61
C LEU A 95 -16.68 5.82 21.29
N VAL A 96 -17.48 5.00 20.58
CA VAL A 96 -17.07 4.41 19.31
C VAL A 96 -16.90 5.49 18.23
N THR A 97 -17.82 6.45 18.15
CA THR A 97 -17.76 7.55 17.18
C THR A 97 -16.50 8.40 17.38
N ILE A 98 -16.21 8.81 18.62
CA ILE A 98 -15.01 9.59 18.94
C ILE A 98 -13.75 8.77 18.65
N GLY A 99 -13.71 7.51 19.07
CA GLY A 99 -12.57 6.61 18.80
C GLY A 99 -12.27 6.47 17.31
N PHE A 100 -13.32 6.34 16.49
CA PHE A 100 -13.19 6.30 15.02
C PHE A 100 -12.63 7.60 14.45
N ILE A 101 -13.13 8.76 14.87
CA ILE A 101 -12.62 10.07 14.45
C ILE A 101 -11.15 10.23 14.87
N CYS A 102 -10.81 9.89 16.11
CA CYS A 102 -9.43 9.93 16.59
C CYS A 102 -8.51 9.03 15.76
N ALA A 103 -8.93 7.81 15.43
CA ALA A 103 -8.15 6.88 14.61
C ALA A 103 -7.92 7.42 13.18
N LEU A 104 -8.95 8.03 12.57
CA LEU A 104 -8.85 8.67 11.25
C LEU A 104 -7.89 9.85 11.27
N VAL A 105 -8.05 10.78 12.20
CA VAL A 105 -7.18 11.96 12.34
C VAL A 105 -5.73 11.55 12.58
N THR A 106 -5.49 10.55 13.43
CA THR A 106 -4.14 10.03 13.69
C THR A 106 -3.51 9.43 12.44
N SER A 107 -4.28 8.69 11.64
CA SER A 107 -3.79 8.05 10.41
C SER A 107 -3.49 9.10 9.33
N LEU A 108 -4.37 10.08 9.14
CA LEU A 108 -4.18 11.19 8.20
C LEU A 108 -2.98 12.06 8.58
N ALA A 109 -2.84 12.42 9.85
CA ALA A 109 -1.70 13.20 10.32
C ALA A 109 -0.37 12.49 10.06
N ALA A 110 -0.31 11.18 10.29
CA ALA A 110 0.88 10.38 9.99
C ALA A 110 1.18 10.33 8.48
N PHE A 111 0.15 10.14 7.64
CA PHE A 111 0.30 10.12 6.19
C PHE A 111 0.81 11.46 5.65
N PHE A 112 0.18 12.57 6.06
CA PHE A 112 0.60 13.91 5.63
C PHE A 112 2.02 14.26 6.10
N ASN A 113 2.40 13.84 7.30
CA ASN A 113 3.77 14.02 7.77
C ASN A 113 4.77 13.24 6.90
N SER A 114 4.46 11.99 6.53
CA SER A 114 5.30 11.21 5.61
C SER A 114 5.43 11.87 4.24
N CYS A 115 4.34 12.39 3.66
CA CYS A 115 4.39 13.14 2.40
C CYS A 115 5.24 14.41 2.51
N ALA A 116 5.09 15.16 3.61
CA ALA A 116 5.87 16.37 3.85
C ALA A 116 7.37 16.06 3.97
N THR A 117 7.74 15.01 4.72
CA THR A 117 9.14 14.58 4.84
C THR A 117 9.69 14.12 3.49
N LEU A 118 8.95 13.29 2.74
CA LEU A 118 9.36 12.82 1.42
C LEU A 118 9.60 13.99 0.47
N PHE A 119 8.66 14.94 0.38
CA PHE A 119 8.86 16.12 -0.46
C PHE A 119 10.05 16.98 -0.01
N THR A 120 10.20 17.19 1.30
CA THR A 120 11.20 18.12 1.82
C THR A 120 12.60 17.53 1.74
N GLU A 121 12.81 16.29 2.20
CA GLU A 121 14.12 15.64 2.25
C GLU A 121 14.55 15.09 0.88
N ASP A 122 13.63 14.53 0.09
CA ASP A 122 14.00 13.84 -1.15
C ASP A 122 14.00 14.77 -2.38
N PHE A 123 13.19 15.83 -2.38
CA PHE A 123 13.09 16.77 -3.51
C PHE A 123 13.62 18.16 -3.17
N TYR A 124 13.09 18.82 -2.12
CA TYR A 124 13.37 20.22 -1.88
C TYR A 124 14.80 20.49 -1.36
N LYS A 125 15.24 19.75 -0.34
CA LYS A 125 16.54 19.93 0.31
C LYS A 125 17.73 19.67 -0.64
N PRO A 126 17.72 18.64 -1.50
CA PRO A 126 18.74 18.45 -2.53
C PRO A 126 18.82 19.61 -3.53
N MET A 127 17.69 20.20 -3.91
CA MET A 127 17.60 21.33 -4.84
C MET A 127 17.99 22.67 -4.20
N ARG A 128 17.72 22.84 -2.90
CA ARG A 128 17.97 24.09 -2.14
C ARG A 128 18.71 23.78 -0.84
N GLN A 129 20.02 23.62 -0.98
CA GLN A 129 20.93 23.33 0.13
C GLN A 129 21.26 24.58 0.97
N GLY A 130 21.75 24.37 2.20
CA GLY A 130 22.26 25.42 3.07
C GLY A 130 21.20 26.29 3.76
N LYS A 131 19.95 25.81 3.86
CA LYS A 131 18.90 26.46 4.65
C LYS A 131 18.87 25.91 6.08
N SER A 132 18.26 26.67 6.99
CA SER A 132 18.07 26.22 8.37
C SER A 132 17.02 25.10 8.45
N GLU A 133 17.12 24.26 9.47
CA GLU A 133 16.10 23.21 9.72
C GLU A 133 14.69 23.79 9.89
N ALA A 134 14.56 24.97 10.49
CA ALA A 134 13.28 25.68 10.60
C ALA A 134 12.65 26.01 9.24
N HIS A 135 13.48 26.33 8.23
CA HIS A 135 13.02 26.56 6.87
C HIS A 135 12.49 25.27 6.23
N TYR A 136 13.21 24.15 6.39
CA TYR A 136 12.76 22.86 5.88
C TYR A 136 11.43 22.42 6.52
N VAL A 137 11.28 22.61 7.83
CA VAL A 137 10.00 22.35 8.52
C VAL A 137 8.86 23.21 7.97
N PHE A 138 9.11 24.50 7.68
CA PHE A 138 8.10 25.37 7.07
C PHE A 138 7.69 24.87 5.69
N VAL A 139 8.66 24.49 4.85
CA VAL A 139 8.39 23.93 3.52
C VAL A 139 7.57 22.64 3.62
N GLY A 140 7.88 21.77 4.57
CA GLY A 140 7.10 20.56 4.84
C GLY A 140 5.64 20.88 5.19
N ARG A 141 5.39 21.91 6.02
CA ARG A 141 4.02 22.35 6.35
C ARG A 141 3.26 22.86 5.13
N VAL A 142 3.93 23.61 4.24
CA VAL A 142 3.33 24.08 2.99
C VAL A 142 3.01 22.89 2.08
N ALA A 143 3.92 21.92 1.95
CA ALA A 143 3.69 20.71 1.18
C ALA A 143 2.46 19.93 1.69
N THR A 144 2.29 19.81 3.00
CA THR A 144 1.08 19.22 3.61
C THR A 144 -0.20 19.91 3.14
N VAL A 145 -0.25 21.25 3.20
CA VAL A 145 -1.44 22.01 2.77
C VAL A 145 -1.75 21.75 1.30
N VAL A 146 -0.73 21.74 0.44
CA VAL A 146 -0.91 21.46 -1.00
C VAL A 146 -1.45 20.05 -1.23
N VAL A 147 -0.90 19.03 -0.56
CA VAL A 147 -1.36 17.64 -0.67
C VAL A 147 -2.81 17.51 -0.22
N VAL A 148 -3.21 18.18 0.86
CA VAL A 148 -4.61 18.21 1.32
C VAL A 148 -5.53 18.80 0.26
N LEU A 149 -5.16 19.93 -0.34
CA LEU A 149 -5.97 20.57 -1.39
C LEU A 149 -6.11 19.69 -2.63
N LEU A 150 -5.03 19.01 -3.04
CA LEU A 150 -5.07 18.06 -4.15
C LEU A 150 -5.95 16.85 -3.83
N GLY A 151 -5.90 16.33 -2.61
CA GLY A 151 -6.78 15.25 -2.15
C GLY A 151 -8.26 15.65 -2.18
N LEU A 152 -8.58 16.87 -1.75
CA LEU A 152 -9.95 17.42 -1.82
C LEU A 152 -10.42 17.59 -3.27
N ALA A 153 -9.53 18.05 -4.16
CA ALA A 153 -9.83 18.18 -5.59
C ALA A 153 -10.09 16.81 -6.26
N TRP A 154 -9.60 15.71 -5.68
CA TRP A 154 -9.78 14.35 -6.20
C TRP A 154 -11.10 13.69 -5.78
N LEU A 155 -11.83 14.26 -4.81
CA LEU A 155 -13.10 13.70 -4.30
C LEU A 155 -14.14 13.41 -5.39
N PRO A 156 -14.39 14.29 -6.38
CA PRO A 156 -15.40 14.01 -7.41
C PRO A 156 -15.08 12.77 -8.24
N ILE A 157 -13.80 12.48 -8.47
CA ILE A 157 -13.38 11.28 -9.20
C ILE A 157 -13.70 10.04 -8.36
N MET A 158 -13.36 10.05 -7.07
CA MET A 158 -13.64 8.94 -6.16
C MET A 158 -15.13 8.63 -6.03
N MET A 159 -16.00 9.66 -6.04
CA MET A 159 -17.46 9.48 -5.93
C MET A 159 -18.11 8.83 -7.16
N ASN A 160 -17.40 8.75 -8.30
CA ASN A 160 -17.92 8.15 -9.54
C ASN A 160 -17.41 6.72 -9.76
N MET A 161 -16.62 6.18 -8.84
CA MET A 161 -16.04 4.84 -8.96
C MET A 161 -16.79 3.85 -8.10
N ASP A 162 -16.42 2.57 -8.22
CA ASP A 162 -17.00 1.50 -7.42
C ASP A 162 -16.78 1.71 -5.90
N ASN A 163 -17.16 0.73 -5.07
CA ASN A 163 -16.88 0.79 -3.63
C ASN A 163 -15.41 1.18 -3.35
N LEU A 164 -15.21 1.97 -2.30
CA LEU A 164 -13.91 2.61 -2.01
C LEU A 164 -12.76 1.61 -1.88
N TYR A 165 -13.04 0.40 -1.37
CA TYR A 165 -12.03 -0.64 -1.22
C TYR A 165 -11.52 -1.16 -2.57
N SER A 166 -12.43 -1.47 -3.50
CA SER A 166 -12.07 -1.98 -4.83
C SER A 166 -11.31 -0.92 -5.62
N TYR A 167 -11.76 0.33 -5.56
CA TYR A 167 -11.06 1.45 -6.17
C TYR A 167 -9.62 1.61 -5.65
N LEU A 168 -9.43 1.54 -4.33
CA LEU A 168 -8.11 1.63 -3.71
C LEU A 168 -7.20 0.49 -4.22
N GLN A 169 -7.73 -0.73 -4.29
CA GLN A 169 -6.99 -1.89 -4.76
C GLN A 169 -6.62 -1.77 -6.24
N ASP A 170 -7.54 -1.29 -7.07
CA ASP A 170 -7.29 -1.06 -8.49
C ASP A 170 -6.13 -0.09 -8.70
N ILE A 171 -6.13 1.06 -8.03
CA ILE A 171 -5.00 2.02 -8.13
C ILE A 171 -3.70 1.40 -7.63
N GLN A 172 -3.75 0.69 -6.50
CA GLN A 172 -2.56 0.05 -5.93
C GLN A 172 -1.97 -0.99 -6.89
N SER A 173 -2.81 -1.78 -7.56
CA SER A 173 -2.39 -2.79 -8.53
C SER A 173 -1.66 -2.22 -9.75
N LEU A 174 -1.89 -0.94 -10.08
CA LEU A 174 -1.24 -0.26 -11.19
C LEU A 174 0.14 0.31 -10.83
N LEU A 175 0.36 0.60 -9.55
CA LEU A 175 1.59 1.24 -9.05
C LEU A 175 2.53 0.24 -8.36
N ALA A 176 1.98 -0.74 -7.65
CA ALA A 176 2.74 -1.70 -6.86
C ALA A 176 3.74 -2.52 -7.69
N PRO A 177 3.42 -3.04 -8.90
CA PRO A 177 4.35 -3.87 -9.68
C PRO A 177 5.68 -3.21 -9.97
N ALA A 178 5.68 -1.91 -10.29
CA ALA A 178 6.89 -1.17 -10.59
C ALA A 178 7.83 -1.10 -9.39
N MET A 179 7.27 -0.80 -8.22
CA MET A 179 8.01 -0.77 -6.97
C MET A 179 8.50 -2.17 -6.58
N VAL A 180 7.66 -3.21 -6.69
CA VAL A 180 8.08 -4.60 -6.43
C VAL A 180 9.24 -5.00 -7.33
N ALA A 181 9.13 -4.75 -8.64
CA ALA A 181 10.17 -5.08 -9.62
C ALA A 181 11.50 -4.42 -9.25
N VAL A 182 11.49 -3.11 -8.98
CA VAL A 182 12.69 -2.33 -8.73
C VAL A 182 13.36 -2.71 -7.42
N PHE A 183 12.59 -2.83 -6.33
CA PHE A 183 13.16 -3.22 -5.04
C PHE A 183 13.64 -4.67 -5.05
N THR A 184 12.87 -5.60 -5.60
CA THR A 184 13.26 -7.02 -5.63
C THR A 184 14.52 -7.20 -6.49
N LEU A 185 14.52 -6.65 -7.70
CA LEU A 185 15.67 -6.77 -8.60
C LEU A 185 16.90 -6.02 -8.07
N GLY A 186 16.75 -4.83 -7.49
CA GLY A 186 17.86 -4.07 -6.91
C GLY A 186 18.49 -4.76 -5.68
N ILE A 187 17.67 -5.34 -4.80
CA ILE A 187 18.13 -6.00 -3.58
C ILE A 187 18.77 -7.37 -3.86
N PHE A 188 18.23 -8.12 -4.83
CA PHE A 188 18.64 -9.51 -5.08
C PHE A 188 19.56 -9.70 -6.30
N SER A 189 19.71 -8.70 -7.19
CA SER A 189 20.57 -8.81 -8.37
C SER A 189 21.66 -7.76 -8.41
N LYS A 190 22.90 -8.22 -8.55
CA LYS A 190 24.08 -7.36 -8.76
C LYS A 190 24.22 -6.85 -10.20
N LYS A 191 23.36 -7.33 -11.11
CA LYS A 191 23.45 -7.04 -12.56
C LYS A 191 22.54 -5.90 -12.99
N ILE A 192 21.56 -5.56 -12.16
CA ILE A 192 20.53 -4.58 -12.51
C ILE A 192 21.12 -3.19 -12.35
N THR A 193 20.97 -2.37 -13.38
CA THR A 193 21.58 -1.04 -13.42
C THR A 193 20.63 0.01 -12.81
N PRO A 194 21.14 1.14 -12.29
CA PRO A 194 20.29 2.24 -11.84
C PRO A 194 19.35 2.75 -12.94
N LYS A 195 19.83 2.78 -14.19
CA LYS A 195 19.02 3.17 -15.35
C LYS A 195 17.90 2.19 -15.64
N ALA A 196 18.10 0.89 -15.46
CA ALA A 196 17.01 -0.07 -15.54
C ALA A 196 15.95 0.18 -14.47
N GLY A 197 16.35 0.48 -13.22
CA GLY A 197 15.41 0.86 -12.17
C GLY A 197 14.57 2.10 -12.52
N GLU A 198 15.22 3.15 -13.03
CA GLU A 198 14.56 4.38 -13.49
C GLU A 198 13.54 4.10 -14.61
N TRP A 199 13.94 3.38 -15.67
CA TRP A 199 13.05 3.01 -16.77
C TRP A 199 11.94 2.05 -16.36
N GLY A 200 12.19 1.16 -15.39
CA GLY A 200 11.17 0.29 -14.81
C GLY A 200 10.09 1.08 -14.06
N LEU A 201 10.49 2.08 -13.27
CA LEU A 201 9.55 2.97 -12.57
C LEU A 201 8.75 3.84 -13.56
N ILE A 202 9.44 4.49 -14.51
CA ILE A 202 8.79 5.35 -15.50
C ILE A 202 7.82 4.52 -16.36
N GLY A 203 8.27 3.39 -16.90
CA GLY A 203 7.45 2.51 -17.73
C GLY A 203 6.23 1.98 -16.96
N GLY A 204 6.43 1.50 -15.74
CA GLY A 204 5.33 1.03 -14.90
C GLY A 204 4.32 2.12 -14.55
N PHE A 205 4.80 3.32 -14.20
CA PHE A 205 3.94 4.47 -13.92
C PHE A 205 3.14 4.89 -15.16
N LEU A 206 3.77 4.99 -16.33
CA LEU A 206 3.07 5.39 -17.57
C LEU A 206 2.01 4.36 -17.97
N ILE A 207 2.32 3.07 -17.90
CA ILE A 207 1.35 2.00 -18.20
C ILE A 207 0.20 2.02 -17.19
N GLY A 208 0.51 2.17 -15.90
CA GLY A 208 -0.48 2.27 -14.84
C GLY A 208 -1.40 3.48 -15.01
N MET A 209 -0.84 4.67 -15.29
CA MET A 209 -1.61 5.89 -15.53
C MET A 209 -2.46 5.80 -16.80
N LEU A 210 -1.92 5.23 -17.88
CA LEU A 210 -2.69 5.00 -19.11
C LEU A 210 -3.94 4.16 -18.81
N ARG A 211 -3.78 3.07 -18.04
CA ARG A 211 -4.89 2.21 -17.66
C ARG A 211 -5.87 2.89 -16.71
N LEU A 212 -5.38 3.63 -15.73
CA LEU A 212 -6.22 4.39 -14.78
C LEU A 212 -7.08 5.43 -15.51
N VAL A 213 -6.46 6.23 -16.38
CA VAL A 213 -7.18 7.27 -17.15
C VAL A 213 -8.25 6.64 -18.03
N THR A 214 -7.92 5.54 -18.73
CA THR A 214 -8.92 4.83 -19.53
C THR A 214 -10.05 4.28 -18.66
N ASN A 215 -9.76 3.69 -17.50
CA ASN A 215 -10.80 3.20 -16.58
C ASN A 215 -11.71 4.34 -16.10
N VAL A 216 -11.15 5.51 -15.77
CA VAL A 216 -11.94 6.68 -15.36
C VAL A 216 -12.84 7.18 -16.50
N ILE A 217 -12.31 7.27 -17.72
CA ILE A 217 -13.08 7.74 -18.89
C ILE A 217 -14.18 6.75 -19.29
N THR A 218 -13.91 5.46 -19.16
CA THR A 218 -14.76 4.38 -19.70
C THR A 218 -15.67 3.75 -18.65
N LYS A 219 -15.70 4.31 -17.43
CA LYS A 219 -16.41 3.75 -16.27
C LYS A 219 -16.04 2.29 -16.04
N SER A 220 -14.74 2.03 -15.87
CA SER A 220 -14.17 0.70 -15.69
C SER A 220 -14.42 -0.25 -16.88
N GLY A 221 -14.45 0.28 -18.10
CA GLY A 221 -14.67 -0.49 -19.33
C GLY A 221 -16.15 -0.75 -19.70
N ASN A 222 -17.09 -0.13 -18.98
CA ASN A 222 -18.54 -0.28 -19.25
C ASN A 222 -19.06 0.61 -20.40
N ALA A 223 -18.34 1.67 -20.75
CA ALA A 223 -18.62 2.42 -21.97
C ALA A 223 -18.14 1.61 -23.18
N VAL A 224 -19.03 1.38 -24.17
CA VAL A 224 -18.72 0.53 -25.32
C VAL A 224 -17.60 1.17 -26.13
N MET A 225 -16.42 0.59 -26.02
CA MET A 225 -15.27 0.97 -26.83
C MET A 225 -15.27 0.12 -28.09
N GLU A 226 -16.03 0.55 -29.08
CA GLU A 226 -16.21 -0.16 -30.35
C GLU A 226 -15.06 0.14 -31.32
N GLY A 227 -14.65 -0.85 -32.09
CA GLY A 227 -13.64 -0.72 -33.14
C GLY A 227 -12.46 -1.69 -33.00
N SER A 228 -11.78 -1.93 -34.12
CA SER A 228 -10.72 -2.94 -34.25
C SER A 228 -9.56 -2.77 -33.27
N PHE A 229 -9.22 -1.53 -32.90
CA PHE A 229 -8.18 -1.24 -31.90
C PHE A 229 -8.57 -1.79 -30.52
N TRP A 230 -9.79 -1.55 -30.07
CA TRP A 230 -10.26 -1.93 -28.74
C TRP A 230 -10.44 -3.44 -28.62
N GLU A 231 -10.96 -4.08 -29.66
CA GLU A 231 -11.04 -5.54 -29.73
C GLU A 231 -9.64 -6.18 -29.67
N ALA A 232 -8.69 -5.67 -30.47
CA ALA A 232 -7.31 -6.16 -30.51
C ALA A 232 -6.53 -5.91 -29.20
N THR A 233 -6.91 -4.89 -28.43
CA THR A 233 -6.26 -4.52 -27.16
C THR A 233 -7.10 -4.85 -25.93
N SER A 234 -8.18 -5.63 -26.08
CA SER A 234 -9.10 -6.03 -25.01
C SER A 234 -8.37 -6.66 -23.81
N TRP A 235 -7.33 -7.44 -24.05
CA TRP A 235 -6.46 -8.02 -23.03
C TRP A 235 -5.81 -6.99 -22.09
N PHE A 236 -5.63 -5.73 -22.52
CA PHE A 236 -5.06 -4.67 -21.69
C PHE A 236 -6.14 -3.99 -20.85
N TRP A 237 -7.31 -3.75 -21.43
CA TRP A 237 -8.38 -2.97 -20.80
C TRP A 237 -9.27 -3.82 -19.90
N GLN A 238 -9.76 -4.95 -20.40
CA GLN A 238 -10.83 -5.74 -19.76
C GLN A 238 -10.31 -6.84 -18.83
N THR A 239 -9.00 -7.08 -18.78
CA THR A 239 -8.42 -8.09 -17.90
C THR A 239 -8.62 -7.72 -16.44
N ASN A 240 -8.95 -8.70 -15.60
CA ASN A 240 -9.04 -8.50 -14.15
C ASN A 240 -7.77 -7.83 -13.60
N TRP A 241 -7.93 -6.86 -12.71
CA TRP A 241 -6.82 -6.05 -12.17
C TRP A 241 -5.71 -6.89 -11.52
N LEU A 242 -6.03 -7.98 -10.83
CA LEU A 242 -5.05 -8.88 -10.20
C LEU A 242 -4.18 -9.60 -11.25
N ILE A 243 -4.79 -10.05 -12.34
CA ILE A 243 -4.08 -10.74 -13.43
C ILE A 243 -3.17 -9.74 -14.16
N PHE A 244 -3.70 -8.55 -14.43
CA PHE A 244 -2.93 -7.48 -15.05
C PHE A 244 -1.73 -7.06 -14.20
N GLU A 245 -1.88 -6.98 -12.87
CA GLU A 245 -0.79 -6.68 -11.93
C GLU A 245 0.39 -7.66 -12.13
N ILE A 246 0.10 -8.96 -12.26
CA ILE A 246 1.11 -10.00 -12.49
C ILE A 246 1.79 -9.81 -13.86
N TRP A 247 1.02 -9.56 -14.91
CA TRP A 247 1.58 -9.32 -16.25
C TRP A 247 2.46 -8.07 -16.29
N LEU A 248 2.03 -6.99 -15.64
CA LEU A 248 2.80 -5.78 -15.51
C LEU A 248 4.10 -6.04 -14.74
N LEU A 249 4.07 -6.80 -13.65
CA LEU A 249 5.26 -7.17 -12.90
C LEU A 249 6.26 -7.96 -13.77
N VAL A 250 5.79 -8.98 -14.49
CA VAL A 250 6.64 -9.78 -15.38
C VAL A 250 7.24 -8.91 -16.49
N PHE A 251 6.42 -8.08 -17.13
CA PHE A 251 6.88 -7.15 -18.15
C PHE A 251 7.97 -6.22 -17.61
N LEU A 252 7.77 -5.61 -16.44
CA LEU A 252 8.75 -4.70 -15.83
C LEU A 252 10.05 -5.41 -15.46
N ILE A 253 9.98 -6.65 -14.97
CA ILE A 253 11.18 -7.46 -14.72
C ILE A 253 11.96 -7.68 -16.02
N VAL A 254 11.28 -8.08 -17.10
CA VAL A 254 11.92 -8.30 -18.41
C VAL A 254 12.51 -7.00 -18.95
N LEU A 255 11.74 -5.91 -18.91
CA LEU A 255 12.19 -4.58 -19.33
C LEU A 255 13.47 -4.17 -18.59
N MET A 256 13.49 -4.32 -17.26
CA MET A 256 14.66 -3.98 -16.45
C MET A 256 15.87 -4.84 -16.77
N VAL A 257 15.69 -6.14 -17.01
CA VAL A 257 16.78 -7.03 -17.43
C VAL A 257 17.34 -6.61 -18.79
N VAL A 258 16.47 -6.34 -19.77
CA VAL A 258 16.85 -5.90 -21.11
C VAL A 258 17.59 -4.57 -21.05
N VAL A 259 17.04 -3.56 -20.37
CA VAL A 259 17.71 -2.25 -20.21
C VAL A 259 19.07 -2.40 -19.52
N SER A 260 19.19 -3.31 -18.55
CA SER A 260 20.47 -3.58 -17.88
C SER A 260 21.54 -4.16 -18.81
N CYS A 261 21.15 -4.85 -19.89
CA CYS A 261 22.09 -5.35 -20.90
C CYS A 261 22.69 -4.24 -21.76
N PHE A 262 22.00 -3.10 -21.90
CA PHE A 262 22.41 -1.97 -22.74
C PHE A 262 22.89 -0.74 -21.96
N THR A 263 22.95 -0.82 -20.63
CA THR A 263 23.34 0.31 -19.77
C THR A 263 24.60 0.01 -18.97
N PRO A 264 25.33 1.05 -18.51
CA PRO A 264 26.56 0.86 -17.75
C PRO A 264 26.33 0.01 -16.49
N LYS A 265 27.25 -0.94 -16.25
CA LYS A 265 27.19 -1.80 -15.06
C LYS A 265 27.24 -0.97 -13.78
N PRO A 266 26.52 -1.38 -12.72
CA PRO A 266 26.54 -0.68 -11.44
C PRO A 266 27.95 -0.73 -10.83
N SER A 267 28.33 0.35 -10.14
CA SER A 267 29.61 0.41 -9.43
C SER A 267 29.61 -0.53 -8.21
N ALA A 268 30.79 -0.92 -7.73
CA ALA A 268 30.91 -1.76 -6.54
C ALA A 268 30.25 -1.12 -5.31
N GLN A 269 30.38 0.20 -5.16
CA GLN A 269 29.76 0.97 -4.08
C GLN A 269 28.23 0.96 -4.17
N GLN A 270 27.67 1.06 -5.38
CA GLN A 270 26.21 0.96 -5.58
C GLN A 270 25.70 -0.43 -5.20
N ILE A 271 26.37 -1.50 -5.63
CA ILE A 271 26.01 -2.88 -5.29
C ILE A 271 26.10 -3.10 -3.77
N GLU A 272 27.14 -2.59 -3.12
CA GLU A 272 27.32 -2.75 -1.68
C GLU A 272 26.25 -2.02 -0.85
N ALA A 273 25.80 -0.86 -1.33
CA ALA A 273 24.80 -0.06 -0.63
C ALA A 273 23.39 -0.67 -0.64
N ILE A 274 22.99 -1.36 -1.71
CA ILE A 274 21.59 -1.77 -1.92
C ILE A 274 21.36 -3.28 -2.02
N THR A 275 22.38 -4.07 -2.37
CA THR A 275 22.24 -5.50 -2.61
C THR A 275 22.62 -6.32 -1.37
N PHE A 276 22.00 -7.48 -1.16
CA PHE A 276 22.41 -8.39 -0.09
C PHE A 276 23.86 -8.87 -0.26
N THR A 277 24.78 -8.27 0.51
CA THR A 277 26.18 -8.68 0.61
C THR A 277 26.40 -9.70 1.75
N GLY A 278 27.63 -10.23 1.87
CA GLY A 278 27.97 -11.23 2.88
C GLY A 278 27.84 -10.74 4.33
N SER A 279 28.05 -9.45 4.58
CA SER A 279 27.91 -8.84 5.92
C SER A 279 26.47 -8.90 6.43
N TYR A 280 25.48 -8.64 5.56
CA TYR A 280 24.06 -8.76 5.89
C TYR A 280 23.66 -10.17 6.30
N LYS A 281 24.20 -11.22 5.67
CA LYS A 281 23.88 -12.61 6.05
C LYS A 281 24.23 -12.90 7.50
N LYS A 282 25.37 -12.39 7.99
CA LYS A 282 25.80 -12.56 9.39
C LYS A 282 24.88 -11.82 10.34
N LEU A 283 24.48 -10.60 9.98
CA LEU A 283 23.59 -9.76 10.78
C LEU A 283 22.16 -10.35 10.85
N ILE A 284 21.64 -10.85 9.72
CA ILE A 284 20.36 -11.58 9.65
C ILE A 284 20.42 -12.83 10.52
N ARG A 285 21.49 -13.63 10.45
CA ARG A 285 21.60 -14.85 11.27
C ARG A 285 21.62 -14.56 12.77
N LYS A 286 22.18 -13.42 13.17
CA LYS A 286 22.17 -12.94 14.58
C LYS A 286 20.83 -12.35 15.02
N SER A 287 19.94 -12.00 14.09
CA SER A 287 18.70 -11.28 14.41
C SER A 287 17.51 -12.18 14.77
N TRP A 288 17.66 -13.51 14.72
CA TRP A 288 16.59 -14.44 15.06
C TRP A 288 17.07 -15.65 15.87
N ASN A 289 16.15 -16.24 16.61
CA ASN A 289 16.33 -17.47 17.36
C ASN A 289 15.21 -18.48 17.08
N LYS A 290 15.26 -19.67 17.71
CA LYS A 290 14.27 -20.73 17.51
C LYS A 290 12.82 -20.30 17.77
N TRP A 291 12.59 -19.40 18.73
CA TRP A 291 11.26 -18.92 19.08
C TRP A 291 10.68 -18.01 18.02
N ASP A 292 11.52 -17.17 17.38
CA ASP A 292 11.06 -16.33 16.27
C ASP A 292 10.59 -17.21 15.10
N VAL A 293 11.29 -18.33 14.82
CA VAL A 293 10.87 -19.29 13.78
C VAL A 293 9.59 -20.01 14.15
N ILE A 294 9.48 -20.53 15.37
CA ILE A 294 8.26 -21.19 15.87
C ILE A 294 7.07 -20.23 15.77
N ALA A 295 7.25 -18.98 16.21
CA ALA A 295 6.20 -17.96 16.16
C ALA A 295 5.81 -17.62 14.71
N SER A 296 6.76 -17.50 13.78
CA SER A 296 6.44 -17.32 12.36
C SER A 296 5.68 -18.50 11.76
N LEU A 297 6.08 -19.74 12.07
CA LEU A 297 5.37 -20.94 11.64
C LEU A 297 3.96 -21.00 12.23
N GLY A 298 3.77 -20.54 13.46
CA GLY A 298 2.45 -20.41 14.07
C GLY A 298 1.53 -19.46 13.29
N VAL A 299 2.02 -18.32 12.81
CA VAL A 299 1.24 -17.42 11.95
C VAL A 299 0.82 -18.13 10.65
N VAL A 300 1.78 -18.80 9.99
CA VAL A 300 1.50 -19.53 8.74
C VAL A 300 0.47 -20.64 8.95
N LEU A 301 0.61 -21.40 10.05
CA LEU A 301 -0.32 -22.46 10.41
C LEU A 301 -1.73 -21.91 10.66
N LEU A 302 -1.87 -20.81 11.42
CA LEU A 302 -3.16 -20.18 11.67
C LEU A 302 -3.82 -19.72 10.36
N CYS A 303 -3.06 -19.11 9.45
CA CYS A 303 -3.58 -18.74 8.13
C CYS A 303 -4.03 -19.98 7.35
N ALA A 304 -3.20 -21.03 7.30
CA ALA A 304 -3.53 -22.27 6.58
C ALA A 304 -4.78 -22.95 7.15
N LEU A 305 -4.91 -23.03 8.48
CA LEU A 305 -6.09 -23.59 9.15
C LEU A 305 -7.33 -22.74 8.88
N PHE A 306 -7.20 -21.41 8.89
CA PHE A 306 -8.29 -20.51 8.55
C PHE A 306 -8.79 -20.77 7.12
N TYR A 307 -7.89 -20.81 6.14
CA TYR A 307 -8.27 -21.14 4.76
C TYR A 307 -8.87 -22.55 4.64
N ALA A 308 -8.30 -23.56 5.30
CA ALA A 308 -8.81 -24.93 5.26
C ALA A 308 -10.20 -25.08 5.89
N TYR A 309 -10.56 -24.24 6.86
CA TYR A 309 -11.89 -24.25 7.48
C TYR A 309 -12.98 -23.63 6.59
N PHE A 310 -12.63 -22.63 5.78
CA PHE A 310 -13.56 -21.89 4.93
C PHE A 310 -13.55 -22.32 3.44
N TRP A 311 -12.68 -23.26 3.07
CA TRP A 311 -12.62 -23.89 1.75
C TRP A 311 -13.58 -25.06 1.65
#